data_AF-A0A3D6BUY1-F1
#
_entry.id   AF-A0A3D6BUY1-F1
#
_cell.length_a   1.000
_cell.length_b   1.000
_cell.length_c   1.000
_cell.angle_alpha   90.00
_cell.angle_beta   90.00
_cell.angle_gamma   90.00
#
_symmetry.space_group_name_H-M   'P 1'
#
loop_
_entity.id
_entity.type
_entity.pdbx_description
1 polymer ?
#
loop_
_entity_poly.entity_id
_entity_poly.type
_entity_poly.pdbx_seq_one_letter_code
_entity_poly.pdbx_strand_id
1 'polypeptide(L)'
;GKSDAFVVKLNPEGKELWSTFLGGIDDEDGRSIIIGRNGNIHIVGRTASQDFIVTDKAIQSKSAGGIDAFVATLNPNGKLLMSTYLGGKGDDIGFSIDQDDTSQLYIAGTTNSTDFPIKNAFQENNNGGDDAFFAVIDPTESDIKLASYLGGKKNERLYNINFNSSGDIFMSGFTYSLDFPITKDAFQSDLKGGRDIFITRFNLKNKELSYSTYLGGENEDSPRNLAISKEGIAFIIGFTNSKGFRTTNEKATNLSEEKDNA
;
A
#
# COMPACT_ATOMS: atom_id res chain seq x y z
N GLY A 1 -8.09 16.89 14.72
CA GLY A 1 -6.74 17.50 14.90
C GLY A 1 -6.61 18.85 14.24
N LYS A 2 -5.40 19.16 13.75
CA LYS A 2 -5.18 20.23 12.75
C LYS A 2 -5.62 19.80 11.35
N SER A 3 -5.75 18.49 11.09
CA SER A 3 -6.29 17.94 9.85
C SER A 3 -7.13 16.69 10.11
N ASP A 4 -8.26 16.55 9.41
CA ASP A 4 -9.07 15.33 9.39
C ASP A 4 -9.06 14.74 7.96
N ALA A 5 -9.20 13.43 7.82
CA ALA A 5 -9.48 12.83 6.52
C ALA A 5 -10.92 13.16 6.10
N PHE A 6 -11.16 13.31 4.80
CA PHE A 6 -12.49 13.63 4.29
C PHE A 6 -12.86 12.76 3.09
N VAL A 7 -14.16 12.62 2.85
CA VAL A 7 -14.71 12.00 1.65
C VAL A 7 -15.80 12.91 1.10
N VAL A 8 -15.74 13.23 -0.19
CA VAL A 8 -16.78 13.98 -0.91
C VAL A 8 -17.27 13.15 -2.09
N LYS A 9 -18.59 13.00 -2.23
CA LYS A 9 -19.22 12.39 -3.40
C LYS A 9 -19.87 13.49 -4.24
N LEU A 10 -19.47 13.55 -5.51
CA LEU A 10 -20.04 14.46 -6.51
C LEU A 10 -20.88 13.68 -7.53
N ASN A 11 -21.85 14.33 -8.16
CA ASN A 11 -22.49 13.80 -9.37
C ASN A 11 -21.68 14.21 -10.64
N PRO A 12 -21.99 13.67 -11.84
CA PRO A 12 -21.29 14.01 -13.08
C PRO A 12 -21.35 15.50 -13.46
N GLU A 13 -22.34 16.24 -12.94
CA GLU A 13 -22.46 17.68 -13.11
C GLU A 13 -21.58 18.50 -12.13
N GLY A 14 -20.82 17.83 -11.26
CA GLY A 14 -19.92 18.46 -10.28
C GLY A 14 -20.61 18.96 -9.02
N LYS A 15 -21.88 18.60 -8.79
CA LYS A 15 -22.62 18.95 -7.57
C LYS A 15 -22.32 17.95 -6.45
N GLU A 16 -22.08 18.47 -5.25
CA GLU A 16 -21.96 17.65 -4.05
C GLU A 16 -23.28 16.92 -3.73
N LEU A 17 -23.17 15.60 -3.59
CA LEU A 17 -24.25 14.73 -3.14
C LEU A 17 -24.19 14.56 -1.62
N TRP A 18 -22.98 14.34 -1.09
CA TRP A 18 -22.69 14.32 0.35
C TRP A 18 -21.18 14.45 0.58
N SER A 19 -20.82 14.86 1.80
CA SER A 19 -19.46 14.81 2.33
C SER A 19 -19.47 14.36 3.79
N THR A 20 -18.34 13.84 4.26
CA THR A 20 -18.11 13.51 5.68
C THR A 20 -16.63 13.63 6.02
N PHE A 21 -16.33 13.78 7.30
CA PHE A 21 -15.00 13.63 7.87
C PHE A 21 -14.84 12.24 8.49
N LEU A 22 -13.60 11.77 8.52
CA LEU A 22 -13.14 10.59 9.24
C LEU A 22 -11.98 11.06 10.13
N GLY A 23 -12.21 11.22 11.42
CA GLY A 23 -11.20 11.77 12.31
C GLY A 23 -11.53 11.71 13.79
N GLY A 24 -10.58 12.20 14.59
CA GLY A 24 -10.64 12.35 16.04
C GLY A 24 -10.02 13.67 16.51
N ILE A 25 -9.49 13.70 17.73
CA ILE A 25 -8.96 14.94 18.32
C ILE A 25 -7.63 15.37 17.69
N ASP A 26 -6.84 14.45 17.15
CA ASP A 26 -5.52 14.64 16.52
C ASP A 26 -5.58 14.46 14.99
N ASP A 27 -4.44 14.33 14.31
CA ASP A 27 -4.37 14.46 12.85
C ASP A 27 -4.71 13.15 12.11
N GLU A 28 -5.54 13.27 11.07
CA GLU A 28 -5.81 12.22 10.08
C GLU A 28 -5.43 12.61 8.66
N ASP A 29 -5.08 11.60 7.88
CA ASP A 29 -4.70 11.72 6.48
C ASP A 29 -5.23 10.51 5.70
N GLY A 30 -6.23 10.72 4.84
CA GLY A 30 -6.80 9.70 3.96
C GLY A 30 -5.96 9.56 2.70
N ARG A 31 -5.41 8.36 2.46
CA ARG A 31 -4.35 8.15 1.45
C ARG A 31 -4.80 7.41 0.21
N SER A 32 -5.77 6.52 0.33
CA SER A 32 -6.36 5.83 -0.82
C SER A 32 -7.83 5.53 -0.59
N ILE A 33 -8.57 5.48 -1.70
CA ILE A 33 -10.00 5.26 -1.77
C ILE A 33 -10.33 4.38 -2.97
N ILE A 34 -11.21 3.39 -2.78
CA ILE A 34 -11.78 2.57 -3.85
C ILE A 34 -13.30 2.49 -3.71
N ILE A 35 -13.98 2.23 -4.84
CA ILE A 35 -15.39 1.89 -4.86
C ILE A 35 -15.49 0.38 -5.07
N GLY A 36 -16.00 -0.32 -4.08
CA GLY A 36 -16.23 -1.76 -4.14
C GLY A 36 -17.43 -2.15 -5.00
N ARG A 37 -17.58 -3.46 -5.25
CA ARG A 37 -18.60 -4.00 -6.19
C ARG A 37 -20.06 -3.72 -5.80
N ASN A 38 -20.33 -3.56 -4.51
CA ASN A 38 -21.65 -3.19 -3.98
C ASN A 38 -21.84 -1.67 -3.85
N GLY A 39 -20.90 -0.87 -4.35
CA GLY A 39 -20.88 0.58 -4.23
C GLY A 39 -20.42 1.09 -2.87
N ASN A 40 -19.99 0.21 -1.96
CA ASN A 40 -19.31 0.64 -0.74
C ASN A 40 -18.00 1.34 -1.10
N ILE A 41 -17.65 2.32 -0.29
CA ILE A 41 -16.43 3.11 -0.44
C ILE A 41 -15.47 2.65 0.65
N HIS A 42 -14.29 2.20 0.27
CA HIS A 42 -13.26 1.77 1.21
C HIS A 42 -12.12 2.78 1.19
N ILE A 43 -11.71 3.21 2.38
CA ILE A 43 -10.68 4.21 2.59
C ILE A 43 -9.60 3.60 3.48
N VAL A 44 -8.34 3.88 3.15
CA VAL A 44 -7.21 3.65 4.04
C VAL A 44 -6.44 4.96 4.25
N GLY A 45 -5.87 5.12 5.43
CA GLY A 45 -5.03 6.26 5.76
C GLY A 45 -4.25 6.04 7.04
N ARG A 46 -3.94 7.15 7.72
CA ARG A 46 -3.36 7.16 9.06
C ARG A 46 -4.15 8.07 10.00
N THR A 47 -4.10 7.77 11.29
CA THR A 47 -4.66 8.58 12.36
C THR A 47 -3.67 8.66 13.51
N ALA A 48 -3.47 9.86 14.05
CA ALA A 48 -2.78 10.08 15.32
C ALA A 48 -3.75 10.11 16.52
N SER A 49 -5.06 10.03 16.26
CA SER A 49 -6.10 10.14 17.26
C SER A 49 -6.31 8.84 18.02
N GLN A 50 -6.32 8.91 19.35
CA GLN A 50 -6.73 7.79 20.21
C GLN A 50 -8.26 7.62 20.30
N ASP A 51 -9.01 8.61 19.81
CA ASP A 51 -10.47 8.65 19.77
C ASP A 51 -11.03 8.63 18.33
N PHE A 52 -10.26 8.10 17.37
CA PHE A 52 -10.72 7.89 16.00
C PHE A 52 -12.00 7.05 16.00
N ILE A 53 -12.92 7.39 15.10
CA ILE A 53 -14.21 6.71 15.01
C ILE A 53 -14.03 5.23 14.65
N VAL A 54 -14.46 4.33 15.52
CA VAL A 54 -14.47 2.87 15.32
C VAL A 54 -15.90 2.33 15.37
N THR A 55 -16.13 1.16 14.77
CA THR A 55 -17.44 0.48 14.83
C THR A 55 -17.34 -0.81 15.64
N ASP A 56 -18.49 -1.42 15.98
CA ASP A 56 -18.53 -2.70 16.69
C ASP A 56 -17.77 -3.83 15.98
N LYS A 57 -17.56 -3.69 14.67
CA LYS A 57 -16.84 -4.67 13.84
C LYS A 57 -15.34 -4.37 13.71
N ALA A 58 -14.80 -3.39 14.43
CA ALA A 58 -13.40 -3.04 14.36
C ALA A 58 -12.49 -4.24 14.65
N ILE A 59 -11.41 -4.37 13.89
CA ILE A 59 -10.33 -5.34 14.13
C ILE A 59 -9.54 -4.91 15.37
N GLN A 60 -9.24 -3.62 15.48
CA GLN A 60 -8.70 -2.96 16.65
C GLN A 60 -9.60 -1.77 17.01
N SER A 61 -10.18 -1.81 18.19
CA SER A 61 -11.11 -0.79 18.70
C SER A 61 -10.42 0.36 19.44
N LYS A 62 -9.10 0.30 19.57
CA LYS A 62 -8.26 1.31 20.21
C LYS A 62 -6.96 1.42 19.44
N SER A 63 -6.37 2.62 19.47
CA SER A 63 -5.00 2.81 19.01
C SER A 63 -4.04 1.92 19.80
N ALA A 64 -3.06 1.36 19.09
CA ALA A 64 -2.05 0.48 19.66
C ALA A 64 -0.80 1.26 20.16
N GLY A 65 -0.65 2.54 19.81
CA GLY A 65 0.48 3.35 20.22
C GLY A 65 0.60 4.66 19.46
N GLY A 66 1.59 4.75 18.57
CA GLY A 66 1.93 5.95 17.81
C GLY A 66 0.84 6.32 16.79
N ILE A 67 1.26 6.65 15.57
CA ILE A 67 0.32 6.83 14.46
C ILE A 67 -0.13 5.45 14.00
N ASP A 68 -1.43 5.21 13.92
CA ASP A 68 -1.96 3.94 13.40
C ASP A 68 -2.48 4.10 11.97
N ALA A 69 -2.40 3.05 11.16
CA ALA A 69 -3.19 3.01 9.95
C ALA A 69 -4.66 2.89 10.33
N PHE A 70 -5.56 3.48 9.55
CA PHE A 70 -6.99 3.21 9.68
C PHE A 70 -7.54 2.60 8.40
N VAL A 71 -8.58 1.78 8.54
CA VAL A 71 -9.42 1.34 7.43
C VAL A 71 -10.87 1.69 7.75
N ALA A 72 -11.54 2.37 6.82
CA ALA A 72 -12.94 2.75 6.94
C ALA A 72 -13.74 2.29 5.71
N THR A 73 -14.97 1.85 5.92
CA THR A 73 -15.92 1.50 4.86
C THR A 73 -17.19 2.31 5.03
N LEU A 74 -17.55 3.09 4.01
CA LEU A 74 -18.83 3.80 3.91
C LEU A 74 -19.75 3.07 2.95
N ASN A 75 -21.07 3.15 3.15
CA ASN A 75 -22.03 2.76 2.14
C ASN A 75 -22.16 3.85 1.04
N PRO A 76 -22.88 3.59 -0.08
CA PRO A 76 -23.04 4.57 -1.17
C PRO A 76 -23.62 5.94 -0.76
N ASN A 77 -24.27 6.01 0.41
CA ASN A 77 -24.92 7.19 0.97
C ASN A 77 -24.07 7.88 2.05
N GLY A 78 -22.82 7.46 2.26
CA GLY A 78 -21.89 8.07 3.21
C GLY A 78 -22.01 7.57 4.66
N LYS A 79 -22.84 6.55 4.94
CA LYS A 79 -22.93 5.97 6.28
C LYS A 79 -21.75 5.05 6.56
N LEU A 80 -21.07 5.24 7.68
CA LEU A 80 -20.00 4.35 8.16
C LEU A 80 -20.54 2.95 8.49
N LEU A 81 -19.93 1.92 7.89
CA LEU A 81 -20.25 0.51 8.07
C LEU A 81 -19.18 -0.22 8.89
N MET A 82 -17.90 0.07 8.62
CA MET A 82 -16.76 -0.49 9.32
C MET A 82 -15.73 0.63 9.51
N SER A 83 -15.10 0.68 10.68
CA SER A 83 -13.92 1.51 10.91
C SER A 83 -13.04 0.86 11.97
N THR A 84 -11.74 0.82 11.74
CA THR A 84 -10.78 0.16 12.61
C THR A 84 -9.44 0.86 12.57
N TYR A 85 -8.70 0.79 13.68
CA TYR A 85 -7.25 0.93 13.66
C TYR A 85 -6.61 -0.32 13.05
N LEU A 86 -5.39 -0.18 12.55
CA LEU A 86 -4.52 -1.25 12.09
C LEU A 86 -3.06 -0.86 12.34
N GLY A 87 -2.50 -1.31 13.45
CA GLY A 87 -1.14 -0.97 13.85
C GLY A 87 -0.70 -1.56 15.19
N GLY A 88 0.53 -1.23 15.58
CA GLY A 88 1.20 -1.64 16.81
C GLY A 88 1.63 -0.43 17.64
N LYS A 89 2.65 -0.59 18.49
CA LYS A 89 3.10 0.49 19.39
C LYS A 89 3.81 1.65 18.68
N GLY A 90 4.34 1.41 17.49
CA GLY A 90 5.06 2.37 16.67
C GLY A 90 4.15 3.20 15.77
N ASP A 91 4.73 3.69 14.68
CA ASP A 91 4.01 4.36 13.61
C ASP A 91 3.73 3.38 12.46
N ASP A 92 2.47 3.38 12.04
CA ASP A 92 1.86 2.51 11.05
C ASP A 92 1.05 3.38 10.09
N ILE A 93 1.31 3.23 8.79
CA ILE A 93 0.63 4.05 7.80
C ILE A 93 0.17 3.20 6.61
N GLY A 94 -1.13 3.22 6.37
CA GLY A 94 -1.71 2.64 5.15
C GLY A 94 -1.64 3.61 3.97
N PHE A 95 -1.12 3.15 2.84
CA PHE A 95 -0.93 3.91 1.62
C PHE A 95 -1.90 3.53 0.51
N SER A 96 -2.27 2.25 0.42
CA SER A 96 -3.10 1.76 -0.69
C SER A 96 -4.05 0.66 -0.23
N ILE A 97 -5.18 0.59 -0.94
CA ILE A 97 -6.25 -0.37 -0.71
C ILE A 97 -6.80 -0.86 -2.05
N ASP A 98 -7.04 -2.15 -2.17
CA ASP A 98 -7.73 -2.78 -3.30
C ASP A 98 -8.77 -3.79 -2.80
N GLN A 99 -9.70 -4.22 -3.66
CA GLN A 99 -10.74 -5.20 -3.33
C GLN A 99 -10.81 -6.34 -4.34
N ASP A 100 -10.87 -7.58 -3.85
CA ASP A 100 -11.11 -8.75 -4.71
C ASP A 100 -12.59 -9.03 -5.00
N ASP A 101 -12.79 -10.03 -5.87
CA ASP A 101 -14.09 -10.54 -6.29
C ASP A 101 -14.95 -11.08 -5.14
N THR A 102 -14.34 -11.38 -4.00
CA THR A 102 -14.99 -11.88 -2.77
C THR A 102 -15.21 -10.79 -1.72
N SER A 103 -14.96 -9.52 -2.07
CA SER A 103 -15.06 -8.35 -1.20
C SER A 103 -14.01 -8.28 -0.06
N GLN A 104 -12.93 -9.07 -0.14
CA GLN A 104 -11.79 -8.89 0.76
C GLN A 104 -11.00 -7.65 0.37
N LEU A 105 -10.50 -6.94 1.38
CA LEU A 105 -9.71 -5.73 1.21
C LEU A 105 -8.23 -6.06 1.39
N TYR A 106 -7.41 -5.55 0.48
CA TYR A 106 -5.97 -5.70 0.44
C TYR A 106 -5.35 -4.36 0.75
N ILE A 107 -4.60 -4.28 1.85
CA ILE A 107 -4.00 -3.03 2.34
C ILE A 107 -2.50 -3.12 2.19
N ALA A 108 -1.89 -2.02 1.78
CA ALA A 108 -0.45 -1.81 1.71
C ALA A 108 -0.04 -0.62 2.56
N GLY A 109 1.11 -0.72 3.22
CA GLY A 109 1.60 0.33 4.10
C GLY A 109 3.07 0.20 4.50
N THR A 110 3.43 0.96 5.53
CA THR A 110 4.73 0.89 6.21
C THR A 110 4.49 0.89 7.71
N THR A 111 5.40 0.25 8.44
CA THR A 111 5.32 0.07 9.90
C THR A 111 6.71 0.05 10.50
N ASN A 112 6.93 0.79 11.58
CA ASN A 112 8.08 0.58 12.47
C ASN A 112 7.70 -0.18 13.76
N SER A 113 6.45 -0.64 13.85
CA SER A 113 5.95 -1.44 14.95
C SER A 113 6.54 -2.84 14.89
N THR A 114 7.25 -3.26 15.94
CA THR A 114 7.71 -4.66 16.10
C THR A 114 6.59 -5.60 16.57
N ASP A 115 5.42 -5.05 16.91
CA ASP A 115 4.23 -5.75 17.37
C ASP A 115 3.00 -5.44 16.50
N PHE A 116 3.21 -5.23 15.20
CA PHE A 116 2.14 -5.12 14.21
C PHE A 116 1.24 -6.36 14.28
N PRO A 117 -0.09 -6.25 14.07
CA PRO A 117 -1.03 -7.37 14.23
C PRO A 117 -0.90 -8.39 13.08
N ILE A 118 0.20 -9.11 13.04
CA ILE A 118 0.49 -10.15 12.05
C ILE A 118 -0.44 -11.35 12.20
N LYS A 119 -0.76 -11.97 11.06
CA LYS A 119 -1.53 -13.21 11.02
C LYS A 119 -1.25 -13.93 9.72
N ASN A 120 -1.03 -15.25 9.78
CA ASN A 120 -0.76 -16.04 8.58
C ASN A 120 0.37 -15.47 7.71
N ALA A 121 1.38 -14.85 8.34
CA ALA A 121 2.36 -13.99 7.71
C ALA A 121 3.35 -14.73 6.80
N PHE A 122 3.94 -13.98 5.85
CA PHE A 122 5.11 -14.40 5.08
C PHE A 122 6.41 -14.08 5.84
N GLN A 123 6.50 -12.87 6.40
CA GLN A 123 7.51 -12.47 7.38
C GLN A 123 6.82 -12.09 8.69
N GLU A 124 7.22 -12.74 9.77
CA GLU A 124 6.62 -12.56 11.11
C GLU A 124 7.25 -11.43 11.92
N ASN A 125 8.43 -10.97 11.55
CA ASN A 125 9.17 -9.95 12.30
C ASN A 125 9.50 -8.77 11.41
N ASN A 126 9.43 -7.57 12.00
CA ASN A 126 10.06 -6.37 11.46
C ASN A 126 11.60 -6.58 11.45
N ASN A 127 12.24 -6.40 10.30
CA ASN A 127 13.67 -6.65 10.13
C ASN A 127 14.50 -5.37 9.98
N GLY A 128 13.85 -4.22 9.73
CA GLY A 128 14.49 -2.94 9.49
C GLY A 128 14.11 -1.85 10.50
N GLY A 129 14.15 -0.60 10.05
CA GLY A 129 13.63 0.55 10.82
C GLY A 129 12.13 0.72 10.59
N ASP A 130 11.76 0.88 9.32
CA ASP A 130 10.38 0.76 8.85
C ASP A 130 10.33 -0.41 7.87
N ASP A 131 9.51 -1.43 8.09
CA ASP A 131 9.25 -2.44 7.06
C ASP A 131 7.99 -2.03 6.27
N ALA A 132 7.85 -2.52 5.04
CA ALA A 132 6.53 -2.51 4.43
C ALA A 132 5.63 -3.51 5.16
N PHE A 133 4.32 -3.26 5.15
CA PHE A 133 3.33 -4.29 5.50
C PHE A 133 2.30 -4.44 4.41
N PHE A 134 1.73 -5.64 4.33
CA PHE A 134 0.49 -5.88 3.62
C PHE A 134 -0.49 -6.68 4.48
N ALA A 135 -1.77 -6.39 4.34
CA ALA A 135 -2.84 -7.05 5.08
C ALA A 135 -4.03 -7.39 4.18
N VAL A 136 -4.73 -8.46 4.52
CA VAL A 136 -5.98 -8.92 3.92
C VAL A 136 -7.01 -9.01 5.02
N ILE A 137 -8.11 -8.27 4.86
CA ILE A 137 -9.20 -8.22 5.83
C ILE A 137 -10.55 -8.41 5.16
N ASP A 138 -11.53 -8.84 5.92
CA ASP A 138 -12.93 -8.80 5.51
C ASP A 138 -13.61 -7.62 6.22
N PRO A 139 -14.16 -6.63 5.49
CA PRO A 139 -14.77 -5.46 6.14
C PRO A 139 -16.08 -5.81 6.88
N THR A 140 -16.56 -7.05 6.78
CA THR A 140 -17.75 -7.52 7.48
C THR A 140 -17.44 -8.37 8.72
N GLU A 141 -16.17 -8.70 8.94
CA GLU A 141 -15.67 -9.49 10.07
C GLU A 141 -14.72 -8.65 10.92
N SER A 142 -14.52 -9.05 12.18
CA SER A 142 -13.63 -8.34 13.13
C SER A 142 -12.27 -9.02 13.24
N ASP A 143 -11.76 -9.52 12.12
CA ASP A 143 -10.58 -10.37 12.09
C ASP A 143 -9.71 -10.12 10.85
N ILE A 144 -8.40 -10.30 11.02
CA ILE A 144 -7.42 -10.25 9.93
C ILE A 144 -7.37 -11.64 9.28
N LYS A 145 -7.38 -11.72 7.96
CA LYS A 145 -7.18 -12.98 7.24
C LYS A 145 -5.70 -13.26 7.04
N LEU A 146 -4.95 -12.23 6.66
CA LEU A 146 -3.49 -12.25 6.55
C LEU A 146 -2.93 -10.87 6.89
N ALA A 147 -1.80 -10.80 7.59
CA ALA A 147 -1.01 -9.59 7.74
C ALA A 147 0.45 -10.00 7.90
N SER A 148 1.33 -9.33 7.17
CA SER A 148 2.76 -9.67 7.09
C SER A 148 3.59 -8.42 6.94
N TYR A 149 4.79 -8.46 7.53
CA TYR A 149 5.87 -7.58 7.11
C TYR A 149 6.37 -7.98 5.71
N LEU A 150 7.04 -7.04 5.03
CA LEU A 150 7.78 -7.25 3.79
C LEU A 150 9.00 -6.33 3.78
N GLY A 151 10.19 -6.87 4.05
CA GLY A 151 11.36 -6.01 4.23
C GLY A 151 12.67 -6.72 4.51
N GLY A 152 13.74 -5.91 4.52
CA GLY A 152 15.12 -6.27 4.84
C GLY A 152 15.62 -5.50 6.07
N LYS A 153 16.93 -5.25 6.18
CA LYS A 153 17.54 -4.60 7.36
C LYS A 153 17.43 -3.08 7.41
N LYS A 154 16.90 -2.45 6.36
CA LYS A 154 16.73 -0.99 6.24
C LYS A 154 15.26 -0.68 5.97
N ASN A 155 14.95 0.54 5.55
CA ASN A 155 13.58 0.98 5.49
C ASN A 155 12.91 0.59 4.16
N GLU A 156 11.65 0.20 4.24
CA GLU A 156 10.78 -0.14 3.12
C GLU A 156 9.45 0.63 3.21
N ARG A 157 8.90 0.97 2.04
CA ARG A 157 7.52 1.46 1.95
C ARG A 157 6.81 0.77 0.81
N LEU A 158 5.65 0.19 1.10
CA LEU A 158 4.76 -0.36 0.09
C LEU A 158 3.67 0.63 -0.26
N TYR A 159 3.75 1.22 -1.45
CA TYR A 159 2.83 2.26 -1.89
C TYR A 159 1.65 1.74 -2.69
N ASN A 160 1.80 0.59 -3.37
CA ASN A 160 0.78 0.07 -4.25
C ASN A 160 0.53 -1.40 -3.98
N ILE A 161 -0.74 -1.77 -3.97
CA ILE A 161 -1.20 -3.15 -3.90
C ILE A 161 -2.35 -3.32 -4.90
N ASN A 162 -2.29 -4.39 -5.69
CA ASN A 162 -3.36 -4.76 -6.60
C ASN A 162 -3.59 -6.26 -6.58
N PHE A 163 -4.83 -6.67 -6.83
CA PHE A 163 -5.21 -8.08 -6.88
C PHE A 163 -5.49 -8.53 -8.32
N ASN A 164 -5.23 -9.81 -8.62
CA ASN A 164 -5.75 -10.48 -9.82
C ASN A 164 -6.74 -11.60 -9.45
N SER A 165 -7.67 -11.92 -10.36
CA SER A 165 -8.68 -12.98 -10.14
C SER A 165 -8.10 -14.39 -9.92
N SER A 166 -6.79 -14.57 -10.10
CA SER A 166 -6.09 -15.85 -9.84
C SER A 166 -5.67 -16.01 -8.37
N GLY A 167 -5.86 -14.99 -7.53
CA GLY A 167 -5.49 -15.03 -6.12
C GLY A 167 -4.07 -14.55 -5.82
N ASP A 168 -3.45 -13.80 -6.74
CA ASP A 168 -2.17 -13.17 -6.49
C ASP A 168 -2.32 -11.69 -6.15
N ILE A 169 -1.41 -11.22 -5.31
CA ILE A 169 -1.22 -9.82 -4.99
C ILE A 169 0.01 -9.31 -5.74
N PHE A 170 -0.12 -8.18 -6.41
CA PHE A 170 0.99 -7.44 -7.00
C PHE A 170 1.25 -6.21 -6.14
N MET A 171 2.52 -5.99 -5.84
CA MET A 171 2.97 -5.01 -4.87
C MET A 171 4.13 -4.23 -5.46
N SER A 172 4.11 -2.91 -5.27
CA SER A 172 5.28 -2.09 -5.59
C SER A 172 5.51 -1.01 -4.55
N GLY A 173 6.78 -0.85 -4.24
CA GLY A 173 7.26 0.07 -3.22
C GLY A 173 8.71 0.44 -3.49
N PHE A 174 9.36 1.00 -2.48
CA PHE A 174 10.80 1.17 -2.52
C PHE A 174 11.45 0.45 -1.33
N THR A 175 12.74 0.16 -1.47
CA THR A 175 13.56 -0.40 -0.41
C THR A 175 14.92 0.28 -0.38
N TYR A 176 15.45 0.50 0.83
CA TYR A 176 16.85 0.87 1.06
C TYR A 176 17.72 -0.37 1.37
N SER A 177 17.12 -1.56 1.44
CA SER A 177 17.76 -2.80 1.88
C SER A 177 18.49 -3.50 0.75
N LEU A 178 19.68 -4.01 1.05
CA LEU A 178 20.42 -4.92 0.15
C LEU A 178 19.90 -6.36 0.24
N ASP A 179 19.22 -6.68 1.35
CA ASP A 179 18.65 -7.98 1.66
C ASP A 179 17.11 -8.00 1.58
N PHE A 180 16.53 -7.12 0.75
CA PHE A 180 15.10 -7.20 0.45
C PHE A 180 14.75 -8.58 -0.13
N PRO A 181 13.60 -9.19 0.26
CA PRO A 181 13.20 -10.50 -0.25
C PRO A 181 12.99 -10.50 -1.77
N ILE A 182 13.90 -11.14 -2.51
CA ILE A 182 13.82 -11.34 -3.95
C ILE A 182 13.68 -12.82 -4.30
N THR A 183 13.13 -13.12 -5.47
CA THR A 183 13.16 -14.48 -6.02
C THR A 183 14.49 -14.76 -6.72
N LYS A 184 14.86 -16.04 -6.83
CA LYS A 184 16.13 -16.46 -7.44
C LYS A 184 16.28 -16.02 -8.90
N ASP A 185 15.16 -15.88 -9.60
CA ASP A 185 15.05 -15.47 -11.00
C ASP A 185 14.79 -13.96 -11.16
N ALA A 186 14.97 -13.16 -10.10
CA ALA A 186 14.86 -11.71 -10.16
C ALA A 186 15.66 -11.13 -11.31
N PHE A 187 15.03 -10.30 -12.14
CA PHE A 187 15.71 -9.70 -13.28
C PHE A 187 16.80 -8.71 -12.83
N GLN A 188 16.64 -8.10 -11.65
CA GLN A 188 17.66 -7.29 -10.98
C GLN A 188 17.77 -7.77 -9.53
N SER A 189 18.91 -8.39 -9.21
CA SER A 189 19.17 -9.03 -7.92
C SER A 189 19.76 -8.11 -6.85
N ASP A 190 20.19 -6.92 -7.23
CA ASP A 190 20.84 -5.98 -6.32
C ASP A 190 20.15 -4.62 -6.36
N LEU A 191 20.09 -3.99 -5.19
CA LEU A 191 19.93 -2.55 -5.04
C LEU A 191 21.12 -1.85 -5.72
N LYS A 192 20.87 -0.99 -6.70
CA LYS A 192 21.93 -0.29 -7.45
C LYS A 192 22.24 1.09 -6.90
N GLY A 193 21.26 1.76 -6.29
CA GLY A 193 21.43 3.08 -5.73
C GLY A 193 21.21 3.15 -4.23
N GLY A 194 20.91 4.35 -3.74
CA GLY A 194 20.54 4.55 -2.34
C GLY A 194 19.19 3.91 -2.01
N ARG A 195 18.29 3.85 -2.98
CA ARG A 195 16.93 3.32 -2.87
C ARG A 195 16.42 2.94 -4.25
N ASP A 196 15.98 1.70 -4.42
CA ASP A 196 15.37 1.24 -5.66
C ASP A 196 13.90 0.89 -5.43
N ILE A 197 13.17 0.80 -6.55
CA ILE A 197 11.84 0.22 -6.56
C ILE A 197 11.98 -1.27 -6.27
N PHE A 198 11.05 -1.84 -5.51
CA PHE A 198 10.82 -3.29 -5.54
C PHE A 198 9.48 -3.58 -6.22
N ILE A 199 9.43 -4.73 -6.89
CA ILE A 199 8.20 -5.25 -7.49
C ILE A 199 8.05 -6.69 -7.05
N THR A 200 6.90 -7.00 -6.44
CA THR A 200 6.63 -8.31 -5.86
C THR A 200 5.27 -8.82 -6.34
N ARG A 201 5.22 -10.07 -6.79
CA ARG A 201 3.98 -10.84 -6.91
C ARG A 201 3.97 -11.91 -5.83
N PHE A 202 2.98 -11.87 -4.96
CA PHE A 202 2.79 -12.80 -3.87
C PHE A 202 1.60 -13.71 -4.15
N ASN A 203 1.81 -15.02 -4.05
CA ASN A 203 0.75 -16.00 -4.16
C ASN A 203 0.11 -16.23 -2.80
N LEU A 204 -1.16 -15.82 -2.64
CA LEU A 204 -1.86 -15.91 -1.35
C LEU A 204 -2.09 -17.35 -0.88
N LYS A 205 -2.31 -18.27 -1.83
CA LYS A 205 -2.65 -19.66 -1.52
C LYS A 205 -1.47 -20.40 -0.92
N ASN A 206 -0.29 -20.25 -1.53
CA ASN A 206 0.93 -20.92 -1.12
C ASN A 206 1.74 -20.09 -0.12
N LYS A 207 1.39 -18.80 0.05
CA LYS A 207 2.08 -17.83 0.89
C LYS A 207 3.56 -17.65 0.49
N GLU A 208 3.81 -17.54 -0.81
CA GLU A 208 5.16 -17.44 -1.36
C GLU A 208 5.28 -16.33 -2.42
N LEU A 209 6.49 -15.82 -2.62
CA LEU A 209 6.79 -14.89 -3.70
C LEU A 209 6.82 -15.66 -5.03
N SER A 210 5.89 -15.36 -5.93
CA SER A 210 5.94 -15.86 -7.30
C SER A 210 7.06 -15.21 -8.10
N TYR A 211 7.27 -13.91 -7.88
CA TYR A 211 8.49 -13.20 -8.27
C TYR A 211 8.70 -12.01 -7.34
N SER A 212 9.94 -11.61 -7.15
CA SER A 212 10.29 -10.37 -6.45
C SER A 212 11.66 -9.88 -6.89
N THR A 213 11.80 -8.60 -7.19
CA THR A 213 12.99 -8.01 -7.83
C THR A 213 13.16 -6.56 -7.45
N TYR A 214 14.40 -6.07 -7.50
CA TYR A 214 14.68 -4.64 -7.53
C TYR A 214 14.37 -4.07 -8.93
N LEU A 215 14.23 -2.75 -9.02
CA LEU A 215 14.19 -1.98 -10.26
C LEU A 215 14.73 -0.57 -9.99
N GLY A 216 15.91 -0.27 -10.51
CA GLY A 216 16.55 1.03 -10.31
C GLY A 216 17.89 1.17 -11.03
N GLY A 217 18.57 2.27 -10.77
CA GLY A 217 19.91 2.57 -11.24
C GLY A 217 20.77 3.16 -10.11
N GLU A 218 21.76 3.98 -10.46
CA GLU A 218 22.79 4.42 -9.50
C GLU A 218 22.30 5.39 -8.40
N ASN A 219 21.13 6.01 -8.57
CA ASN A 219 20.59 7.02 -7.65
C ASN A 219 19.28 6.53 -7.01
N GLU A 220 18.31 7.43 -6.76
CA GLU A 220 17.06 7.05 -6.11
C GLU A 220 15.94 6.84 -7.13
N ASP A 221 15.26 5.72 -6.97
CA ASP A 221 14.13 5.32 -7.79
C ASP A 221 12.90 5.11 -6.92
N SER A 222 11.71 5.38 -7.46
CA SER A 222 10.47 5.23 -6.71
C SER A 222 9.25 4.98 -7.59
N PRO A 223 8.36 4.07 -7.20
CA PRO A 223 7.10 3.88 -7.88
C PRO A 223 6.14 5.02 -7.53
N ARG A 224 5.17 5.23 -8.41
CA ARG A 224 4.02 6.12 -8.20
C ARG A 224 2.70 5.38 -8.28
N ASN A 225 2.60 4.39 -9.16
CA ASN A 225 1.38 3.62 -9.35
C ASN A 225 1.71 2.24 -9.95
N LEU A 226 0.78 1.30 -9.75
CA LEU A 226 0.78 -0.05 -10.28
C LEU A 226 -0.59 -0.31 -10.90
N ALA A 227 -0.61 -0.87 -12.10
CA ALA A 227 -1.83 -1.32 -12.76
C ALA A 227 -1.63 -2.74 -13.28
N ILE A 228 -2.65 -3.58 -13.13
CA ILE A 228 -2.63 -4.99 -13.56
C ILE A 228 -3.69 -5.22 -14.63
N SER A 229 -3.31 -5.84 -15.75
CA SER A 229 -4.26 -6.24 -16.79
C SER A 229 -5.08 -7.47 -16.35
N LYS A 230 -6.17 -7.79 -17.07
CA LYS A 230 -6.97 -8.99 -16.78
C LYS A 230 -6.18 -10.29 -16.93
N GLU A 231 -5.14 -10.27 -17.75
CA GLU A 231 -4.21 -11.38 -18.00
C GLU A 231 -3.11 -11.48 -16.92
N GLY A 232 -3.09 -10.56 -15.94
CA GLY A 232 -2.08 -10.53 -14.89
C GLY A 232 -0.77 -9.85 -15.29
N ILE A 233 -0.78 -9.00 -16.32
CA ILE A 233 0.39 -8.22 -16.73
C ILE A 233 0.49 -6.96 -15.86
N ALA A 234 1.64 -6.75 -15.23
CA ALA A 234 1.89 -5.59 -14.37
C ALA A 234 2.55 -4.44 -15.12
N PHE A 235 2.02 -3.24 -14.94
CA PHE A 235 2.57 -1.97 -15.42
C PHE A 235 2.85 -1.06 -14.24
N ILE A 236 4.06 -0.51 -14.18
CA ILE A 236 4.49 0.36 -13.08
C ILE A 236 5.00 1.66 -13.67
N ILE A 237 4.57 2.76 -13.07
CA ILE A 237 5.10 4.09 -13.34
C ILE A 237 5.79 4.61 -12.09
N GLY A 238 6.75 5.49 -12.28
CA GLY A 238 7.59 6.00 -11.21
C GLY A 238 8.38 7.23 -11.65
N PHE A 239 9.33 7.62 -10.81
CA PHE A 239 10.37 8.55 -11.20
C PHE A 239 11.74 7.96 -10.90
N THR A 240 12.71 8.37 -11.69
CA THR A 240 14.12 8.02 -11.56
C THR A 240 14.96 9.27 -11.82
N ASN A 241 16.02 9.48 -11.04
CA ASN A 241 17.10 10.39 -11.38
C ASN A 241 18.42 9.61 -11.66
N SER A 242 18.30 8.30 -11.85
CA SER A 242 19.42 7.38 -12.00
C SER A 242 19.94 7.37 -13.43
N LYS A 243 21.26 7.40 -13.57
CA LYS A 243 21.89 6.81 -14.75
C LYS A 243 21.79 5.29 -14.64
N GLY A 244 21.68 4.61 -15.78
CA GLY A 244 21.61 3.16 -15.81
C GLY A 244 20.29 2.57 -15.30
N PHE A 245 19.22 3.37 -15.19
CA PHE A 245 17.88 2.82 -14.98
C PHE A 245 17.54 1.88 -16.15
N ARG A 246 17.20 0.64 -15.83
CA ARG A 246 17.08 -0.42 -16.83
C ARG A 246 15.97 -0.13 -17.85
N THR A 247 16.33 -0.17 -19.12
CA THR A 247 15.39 -0.23 -20.25
C THR A 247 15.70 -1.44 -21.14
N THR A 248 14.70 -1.99 -21.82
CA THR A 248 14.87 -3.16 -22.72
C THR A 248 15.19 -2.76 -24.16
N ASN A 249 15.01 -1.48 -24.50
CA ASN A 249 15.41 -0.90 -25.79
C ASN A 249 16.33 0.30 -25.52
N GLU A 250 17.54 0.28 -26.09
CA GLU A 250 18.58 1.32 -25.92
C GLU A 250 18.17 2.72 -26.45
N LYS A 251 16.99 2.85 -27.08
CA LYS A 251 16.39 4.16 -27.41
C LYS A 251 15.73 4.84 -26.21
N ALA A 252 16.27 4.65 -25.01
CA ALA A 252 16.03 5.58 -23.93
C ALA A 252 16.85 6.84 -24.26
N THR A 253 16.33 7.66 -25.19
CA THR A 253 16.89 8.97 -25.45
C THR A 253 16.81 9.75 -24.15
N ASN A 254 17.94 10.30 -23.72
CA ASN A 254 17.94 11.45 -22.84
C ASN A 254 16.95 12.45 -23.44
N LEU A 255 15.79 12.67 -22.82
CA LEU A 255 14.82 13.68 -23.26
C LEU A 255 15.40 15.12 -23.23
N SER A 256 16.65 15.27 -22.78
CA SER A 256 17.42 16.51 -22.79
C SER A 256 18.38 16.68 -23.97
N GLU A 257 18.59 15.70 -24.85
CA GLU A 257 19.57 15.82 -25.96
C GLU A 257 18.99 16.25 -27.31
N GLU A 258 17.66 16.35 -27.47
CA GLU A 258 17.03 16.74 -28.74
C GLU A 258 16.74 18.24 -28.91
N LYS A 259 17.33 19.14 -28.09
CA LYS A 259 17.04 20.59 -28.19
C LYS A 259 18.07 21.47 -28.90
N ASP A 260 19.19 20.95 -29.38
CA ASP A 260 20.25 21.79 -30.00
C ASP A 260 20.53 21.51 -31.49
N ASN A 261 19.64 20.86 -32.24
CA ASN A 261 19.77 20.77 -33.69
C ASN A 261 18.42 20.93 -34.42
N ALA A 262 17.95 22.18 -34.52
CA ALA A 262 16.99 22.62 -35.54
C ALA A 262 17.33 24.05 -35.97
#